data_AF-A0A7G7CS38-F1
#
_entry.id   AF-A0A7G7CS38-F1
#
_cell.length_a   1.000
_cell.length_b   1.000
_cell.length_c   1.000
_cell.angle_alpha   90.00
_cell.angle_beta   90.00
_cell.angle_gamma   90.00
#
_symmetry.space_group_name_H-M   'P 1'
#
loop_
_entity.id
_entity.type
_entity.pdbx_description
1 polymer ?
#
loop_
_entity_poly.entity_id
_entity_poly.type
_entity_poly.pdbx_seq_one_letter_code
_entity_poly.pdbx_strand_id
1 'polypeptide(L)'
;MGSSGRNTTSHCEWCGVEITVNRGRGRRRKFCSPSCKQRAYEQRHNVMGTGIPADAVIMTKDKVTQLHDGLFELRCAAEDVATASAEGANANDLKELCAELVALARDLEKIR
;
A
#
# COMPACT_ATOMS: atom_id res chain seq x y z
N MET A 1 -4.41 -20.73 31.83
CA MET A 1 -4.96 -20.51 30.48
C MET A 1 -4.73 -19.05 30.09
N GLY A 2 -3.59 -18.74 29.46
CA GLY A 2 -3.22 -17.38 29.05
C GLY A 2 -3.78 -17.07 27.67
N SER A 3 -4.58 -15.99 27.57
CA SER A 3 -5.22 -15.54 26.34
C SER A 3 -4.17 -14.97 25.36
N SER A 4 -3.77 -15.76 24.36
CA SER A 4 -2.98 -15.31 23.21
C SER A 4 -3.75 -14.24 22.43
N GLY A 5 -3.43 -12.97 22.67
CA GLY A 5 -3.96 -11.85 21.90
C GLY A 5 -3.51 -11.96 20.44
N ARG A 6 -4.42 -12.34 19.56
CA ARG A 6 -4.17 -12.36 18.11
C ARG A 6 -3.92 -10.94 17.62
N ASN A 7 -2.72 -10.64 17.14
CA ASN A 7 -2.44 -9.39 16.44
C ASN A 7 -3.29 -9.29 15.16
N THR A 8 -3.78 -8.09 14.87
CA THR A 8 -4.39 -7.75 13.58
C THR A 8 -3.42 -6.94 12.74
N THR A 9 -3.59 -6.96 11.43
CA THR A 9 -2.85 -6.14 10.49
C THR A 9 -3.73 -4.96 10.06
N SER A 10 -3.10 -3.80 9.88
CA SER A 10 -3.71 -2.56 9.40
C SER A 10 -2.70 -1.83 8.54
N HIS A 11 -3.12 -0.88 7.71
CA HIS A 11 -2.20 -0.04 6.94
C HIS A 11 -1.89 1.27 7.67
N CYS A 12 -0.68 1.79 7.46
CA CYS A 12 -0.27 3.10 7.92
C CYS A 12 -1.12 4.19 7.25
N GLU A 13 -1.77 5.05 8.05
CA GLU A 13 -2.59 6.17 7.52
C GLU A 13 -1.78 7.20 6.72
N TRP A 14 -0.44 7.17 6.78
CA TRP A 14 0.42 8.04 5.98
C TRP A 14 1.03 7.35 4.76
N CYS A 15 1.76 6.24 4.90
CA CYS A 15 2.50 5.66 3.78
C CYS A 15 1.88 4.37 3.20
N GLY A 16 0.75 3.91 3.72
CA GLY A 16 0.12 2.67 3.27
C GLY A 16 0.78 1.37 3.74
N VAL A 17 2.03 1.40 4.23
CA VAL A 17 2.75 0.20 4.69
C VAL A 17 1.98 -0.55 5.79
N GLU A 18 1.97 -1.88 5.69
CA GLU A 18 1.36 -2.77 6.67
C GLU A 18 2.00 -2.61 8.07
N ILE A 19 1.17 -2.51 9.10
CA ILE A 19 1.56 -2.39 10.50
C ILE A 19 0.82 -3.41 11.36
N THR A 20 1.55 -3.99 12.31
CA THR A 20 0.97 -4.86 13.33
C THR A 20 0.26 -4.03 14.40
N VAL A 21 -1.00 -4.36 14.67
CA VAL A 21 -1.83 -3.74 15.69
C VAL A 21 -2.28 -4.77 16.73
N ASN A 22 -1.91 -4.52 17.99
CA ASN A 22 -2.29 -5.36 19.12
C ASN A 22 -3.80 -5.30 19.35
N ARG A 23 -4.48 -6.46 19.46
CA ARG A 23 -5.88 -6.57 19.90
C ARG A 23 -6.06 -6.44 21.42
N GLY A 24 -5.30 -5.55 22.06
CA GLY A 24 -5.37 -5.27 23.50
C GLY A 24 -6.16 -4.01 23.82
N ARG A 25 -6.38 -3.73 25.11
CA ARG A 25 -6.83 -2.42 25.57
C ARG A 25 -5.71 -1.40 25.33
N GLY A 26 -6.01 -0.31 24.63
CA GLY A 26 -5.05 0.74 24.32
C GLY A 26 -5.36 1.42 22.99
N ARG A 27 -4.71 2.56 22.74
CA ARG A 27 -4.86 3.29 21.48
C ARG A 27 -4.24 2.49 20.34
N ARG A 28 -5.06 2.14 19.33
CA ARG A 28 -4.59 1.44 18.13
C ARG A 28 -3.51 2.27 17.43
N ARG A 29 -2.44 1.61 16.98
CA ARG A 29 -1.38 2.23 16.17
C ARG A 29 -1.95 2.58 14.80
N LYS A 30 -1.71 3.81 14.35
CA LYS A 30 -2.15 4.34 13.05
C LYS A 30 -1.00 4.58 12.06
N PHE A 31 0.23 4.65 12.56
CA PHE A 31 1.41 5.01 11.78
C PHE A 31 2.55 4.02 11.99
N CYS A 32 3.30 3.73 10.93
CA CYS A 32 4.48 2.86 11.00
C CYS A 32 5.66 3.52 11.73
N SER A 33 5.76 4.85 11.77
CA SER A 33 6.86 5.55 12.44
C SER A 33 6.46 6.93 12.99
N PRO A 34 7.25 7.51 13.91
CA PRO A 34 7.08 8.91 14.34
C PRO A 34 7.14 9.89 13.17
N SER A 35 8.00 9.66 12.18
CA SER A 35 8.11 10.50 10.98
C SER A 35 6.82 10.50 10.16
N CYS A 36 6.19 9.33 9.95
CA CYS A 36 4.89 9.25 9.28
C CYS A 36 3.79 9.99 10.04
N LYS A 37 3.79 9.90 11.37
CA LYS A 37 2.84 10.64 12.22
C LYS A 37 3.06 12.16 12.10
N GLN A 38 4.31 12.61 12.09
CA GLN A 38 4.67 14.03 11.98
C GLN A 38 4.24 14.61 10.63
N ARG A 39 4.55 13.92 9.52
CA ARG A 39 4.13 14.35 8.18
C ARG A 39 2.60 14.40 8.02
N ALA A 40 1.87 13.45 8.62
CA ALA A 40 0.40 13.46 8.65
C ALA A 40 -0.17 14.67 9.40
N TYR A 41 0.52 15.14 10.44
CA TYR A 41 0.15 16.37 11.13
C TYR A 41 0.45 17.61 10.27
N GLU A 42 1.65 17.69 9.69
CA GLU A 42 2.08 18.81 8.84
C GLU A 42 1.16 19.01 7.63
N GLN A 43 0.76 17.93 6.95
CA GLN A 43 -0.18 18.05 5.83
C GLN A 43 -1.52 18.63 6.27
N ARG A 44 -2.08 18.15 7.39
CA ARG A 44 -3.35 18.68 7.92
C ARG A 44 -3.21 20.16 8.28
N HIS A 45 -2.08 20.56 8.84
CA HIS A 45 -1.82 21.96 9.16
C HIS A 45 -1.64 22.83 7.92
N ASN A 46 -0.95 22.33 6.90
CA ASN A 46 -0.69 23.07 5.67
C ASN A 46 -1.97 23.38 4.86
N VAL A 47 -3.02 22.58 5.01
CA VAL A 47 -4.32 22.82 4.35
C VAL A 47 -5.30 23.63 5.22
N MET A 48 -4.96 23.95 6.47
CA MET A 48 -5.81 24.78 7.32
C MET A 48 -6.01 26.16 6.71
N GLY A 49 -7.27 26.60 6.63
CA GLY A 49 -7.62 27.88 6.03
C GLY A 49 -7.67 27.87 4.49
N THR A 50 -7.43 26.73 3.86
CA THR A 50 -7.69 26.52 2.42
C THR A 50 -9.07 25.86 2.21
N GLY A 51 -9.54 25.82 0.96
CA GLY A 51 -10.73 25.04 0.58
C GLY A 51 -10.47 23.53 0.44
N ILE A 52 -9.26 23.06 0.75
CA ILE A 52 -8.87 21.65 0.58
C ILE A 52 -9.30 20.85 1.81
N PRO A 53 -10.02 19.71 1.64
CA PRO A 53 -10.38 18.83 2.76
C PRO A 53 -9.15 18.32 3.54
N ALA A 54 -9.29 18.20 4.86
CA ALA A 54 -8.19 17.78 5.74
C ALA A 54 -7.73 16.33 5.52
N ASP A 55 -8.57 15.50 4.90
CA ASP A 55 -8.33 14.12 4.52
C ASP A 55 -7.97 13.95 3.03
N ALA A 56 -7.86 15.04 2.28
CA ALA A 56 -7.45 14.99 0.88
C ALA A 56 -6.04 14.38 0.73
N VAL A 57 -5.87 13.58 -0.32
CA VAL A 57 -4.55 13.10 -0.74
C VAL A 57 -3.98 14.10 -1.74
N ILE A 58 -2.89 14.77 -1.37
CA ILE A 58 -2.20 15.73 -2.23
C ILE A 58 -0.95 15.05 -2.79
N MET A 59 -0.86 14.97 -4.12
CA MET A 59 0.27 14.37 -4.83
C MET A 59 0.81 15.36 -5.87
N THR A 60 2.11 15.29 -6.14
CA THR A 60 2.69 16.02 -7.27
C THR A 60 2.26 15.36 -8.58
N LYS A 61 2.29 16.12 -9.67
CA LYS A 61 2.02 15.58 -11.01
C LYS A 61 2.93 14.37 -11.32
N ASP A 62 4.21 14.48 -11.00
CA ASP A 62 5.17 13.39 -11.23
C ASP A 62 4.82 12.12 -10.46
N LYS A 63 4.28 12.25 -9.24
CA LYS A 63 3.81 11.09 -8.48
C LYS A 63 2.56 10.44 -9.08
N VAL A 64 1.67 11.23 -9.68
CA VAL A 64 0.52 10.68 -10.43
C VAL A 64 1.00 9.94 -11.68
N THR A 65 1.98 10.47 -12.40
CA THR A 65 2.57 9.79 -13.55
C THR A 65 3.22 8.47 -13.14
N GLN A 66 4.06 8.47 -12.10
CA GLN A 66 4.67 7.24 -11.58
C GLN A 66 3.65 6.18 -11.16
N LEU A 67 2.55 6.62 -10.53
CA LEU A 67 1.45 5.72 -10.17
C LEU A 67 0.77 5.12 -11.40
N HIS A 68 0.53 5.93 -12.42
CA HIS A 68 -0.07 5.46 -13.67
C HIS A 68 0.84 4.46 -14.40
N ASP A 69 2.14 4.75 -14.48
CA ASP A 69 3.12 3.88 -15.14
C ASP A 69 3.21 2.53 -14.43
N GLY A 70 3.28 2.52 -13.10
CA GLY A 70 3.30 1.25 -12.36
C GLY A 70 1.95 0.50 -12.45
N LEU A 71 0.80 1.19 -12.46
CA LEU A 71 -0.49 0.54 -12.68
C LEU A 71 -0.57 -0.12 -14.07
N PHE A 72 0.04 0.51 -15.08
CA PHE A 72 0.16 -0.08 -16.41
C PHE A 72 1.03 -1.34 -16.36
N GLU A 73 2.19 -1.28 -15.71
CA GLU A 73 3.11 -2.43 -15.53
C GLU A 73 2.42 -3.59 -14.79
N LEU A 74 1.70 -3.30 -13.71
CA LEU A 74 0.92 -4.28 -12.96
C LEU A 74 -0.12 -4.99 -13.83
N ARG A 75 -0.83 -4.23 -14.67
CA ARG A 75 -1.81 -4.81 -15.60
C ARG A 75 -1.12 -5.73 -16.61
N CYS A 76 0.00 -5.29 -17.19
CA CYS A 76 0.74 -6.11 -18.14
C CYS A 76 1.21 -7.43 -17.51
N ALA A 77 1.78 -7.38 -16.29
CA ALA A 77 2.16 -8.59 -15.57
C ALA A 77 0.96 -9.53 -15.32
N ALA A 78 -0.25 -8.99 -15.09
CA ALA A 78 -1.46 -9.80 -14.95
C ALA A 78 -1.91 -10.42 -16.29
N GLU A 79 -1.77 -9.68 -17.40
CA GLU A 79 -2.03 -10.17 -18.76
C GLU A 79 -1.03 -11.27 -19.16
N ASP A 80 0.24 -11.16 -18.73
CA ASP A 80 1.28 -12.17 -18.95
C ASP A 80 0.94 -13.48 -18.21
N VAL A 81 0.50 -13.39 -16.94
CA VAL A 81 0.00 -14.56 -16.19
C VAL A 81 -1.17 -15.22 -16.91
N ALA A 82 -2.12 -14.43 -17.41
CA ALA A 82 -3.28 -14.95 -18.13
C ALA A 82 -2.88 -15.64 -19.45
N THR A 83 -1.94 -15.05 -20.18
CA THR A 83 -1.42 -15.61 -21.45
C THR A 83 -0.67 -16.91 -21.19
N ALA A 84 0.28 -16.92 -20.24
CA ALA A 84 1.02 -18.12 -19.85
C ALA A 84 0.09 -19.25 -19.40
N SER A 85 -0.98 -18.91 -18.65
CA SER A 85 -1.99 -19.90 -18.25
C SER A 85 -2.77 -20.45 -19.45
N ALA A 86 -3.11 -19.61 -20.42
CA ALA A 86 -3.85 -20.03 -21.62
C ALA A 86 -3.00 -20.91 -22.55
N GLU A 87 -1.69 -20.68 -22.59
CA GLU A 87 -0.73 -21.46 -23.37
C GLU A 87 -0.26 -22.75 -22.66
N GLY A 88 -0.72 -23.00 -21.44
CA GLY A 88 -0.37 -24.20 -20.68
C GLY A 88 1.05 -24.18 -20.13
N ALA A 89 1.57 -23.00 -19.78
CA ALA A 89 2.86 -22.85 -19.12
C ALA A 89 2.94 -23.70 -17.85
N ASN A 90 4.16 -24.12 -17.51
CA ASN A 90 4.37 -25.01 -16.38
C ASN A 90 4.20 -24.25 -15.04
N ALA A 91 4.07 -25.01 -13.95
CA ALA A 91 3.81 -24.45 -12.63
C ALA A 91 4.93 -23.53 -12.10
N ASN A 92 6.19 -23.73 -12.51
CA ASN A 92 7.28 -22.85 -12.12
C ASN A 92 7.20 -21.50 -12.83
N ASP A 93 6.95 -21.50 -14.15
CA ASP A 93 6.82 -20.26 -14.93
C ASP A 93 5.65 -19.40 -14.39
N LEU A 94 4.49 -20.03 -14.14
CA LEU A 94 3.33 -19.34 -13.55
C LEU A 94 3.62 -18.79 -12.15
N LYS A 95 4.37 -19.54 -11.34
CA LYS A 95 4.78 -19.09 -10.00
C LYS A 95 5.69 -17.87 -10.08
N GLU A 96 6.61 -17.81 -11.03
CA GLU A 96 7.50 -16.67 -11.23
C GLU A 96 6.72 -15.43 -11.66
N LEU A 97 5.85 -15.55 -12.66
CA LEU A 97 5.00 -14.45 -13.13
C LEU A 97 4.06 -13.93 -12.02
N CYS A 98 3.48 -14.83 -11.22
CA CYS A 98 2.66 -14.42 -10.08
C CYS A 98 3.47 -13.72 -8.98
N ALA A 99 4.73 -14.14 -8.75
CA ALA A 99 5.59 -13.49 -7.79
C ALA A 99 5.96 -12.07 -8.22
N GLU A 100 6.22 -11.86 -9.51
CA GLU A 100 6.47 -10.54 -10.11
C GLU A 100 5.22 -9.64 -10.00
N LEU A 101 4.05 -10.15 -10.40
CA LEU A 101 2.78 -9.43 -10.29
C LEU A 101 2.51 -8.96 -8.84
N VAL A 102 2.74 -9.84 -7.86
CA VAL A 102 2.57 -9.49 -6.44
C VAL A 102 3.62 -8.48 -5.97
N ALA A 103 4.84 -8.55 -6.49
CA ALA A 103 5.89 -7.58 -6.16
C ALA A 103 5.50 -6.17 -6.65
N LEU A 104 5.06 -6.05 -7.91
CA LEU A 104 4.56 -4.79 -8.47
C LEU A 104 3.39 -4.22 -7.66
N ALA A 105 2.45 -5.07 -7.25
CA ALA A 105 1.31 -4.65 -6.43
C ALA A 105 1.77 -4.06 -5.09
N ARG A 106 2.70 -4.74 -4.40
CA ARG A 106 3.25 -4.29 -3.10
C ARG A 106 4.05 -2.99 -3.21
N ASP A 107 4.70 -2.77 -4.34
CA ASP A 107 5.43 -1.52 -4.58
C ASP A 107 4.45 -0.37 -4.85
N LEU A 108 3.37 -0.63 -5.59
CA LEU A 108 2.31 0.35 -5.84
C LEU A 108 1.50 0.73 -4.60
N GLU A 109 1.32 -0.17 -3.64
CA GLU A 109 0.64 0.12 -2.36
C GLU A 109 1.32 1.25 -1.57
N LYS A 110 2.59 1.54 -1.84
CA LYS A 110 3.38 2.63 -1.22
C LYS A 110 3.10 3.95 -1.94
N ILE A 111 1.85 4.42 -1.88
CA ILE A 111 1.32 5.56 -2.67
C ILE A 111 1.91 6.94 -2.28
N ARG A 112 2.68 7.06 -1.18
CA ARG A 112 3.15 8.36 -0.65
C ARG A 112 4.65 8.49 -0.44
#